data_AF-A0A8B7NT32-F1
#
_entry.id   AF-A0A8B7NT32-F1
#
_cell.length_a   1.000
_cell.length_b   1.000
_cell.length_c   1.000
_cell.angle_alpha   90.00
_cell.angle_beta   90.00
_cell.angle_gamma   90.00
#
_symmetry.space_group_name_H-M   'P 1'
#
loop_
_entity.id
_entity.type
_entity.pdbx_description
1 polymer ?
#
loop_
_entity_poly.entity_id
_entity_poly.type
_entity_poly.pdbx_seq_one_letter_code
_entity_poly.pdbx_strand_id
1 'polypeptide(L)'
;MGMSLSSGDFLFRLPPPAKDVPDKSLAACQAIGLRLVQMPTVLKDLVAVQSQGQFCYDLKRTSETDPFTTMSGEPVDASLLVIKDAANLDLTPQCFATLYLWPFRMGCSTYVVHSHATVCQYSPPTF
;
A
#
# COMPACT_ATOMS: atom_id res chain seq x y z
N MET A 1 5.87 16.82 -2.64
CA MET A 1 5.75 17.44 -1.31
C MET A 1 5.56 16.32 -0.30
N GLY A 2 6.45 16.20 0.70
CA GLY A 2 6.36 15.16 1.72
C GLY A 2 5.48 15.60 2.90
N MET A 3 4.68 14.70 3.45
CA MET A 3 3.89 14.92 4.67
C MET A 3 4.50 14.12 5.83
N SER A 4 4.67 14.76 6.99
CA SER A 4 5.24 14.15 8.20
C SER A 4 4.16 13.43 9.01
N LEU A 5 4.43 12.19 9.42
CA LEU A 5 3.58 11.36 10.28
C LEU A 5 3.88 11.60 11.76
N SER A 6 2.90 11.37 12.64
CA SER A 6 3.05 11.55 14.10
C SER A 6 4.13 10.67 14.76
N SER A 7 4.72 9.73 14.02
CA SER A 7 5.84 8.85 14.42
C SER A 7 7.19 9.23 13.81
N GLY A 8 7.28 10.32 13.01
CA GLY A 8 8.50 10.73 12.31
C GLY A 8 8.68 10.14 10.91
N ASP A 9 7.78 9.27 10.46
CA ASP A 9 7.74 8.77 9.08
C ASP A 9 7.33 9.89 8.11
N PHE A 10 7.71 9.79 6.83
CA PHE A 10 7.26 10.73 5.79
C PHE A 10 6.64 10.01 4.59
N LEU A 11 5.52 10.53 4.09
CA LEU A 11 4.88 10.01 2.88
C LEU A 11 5.24 10.85 1.66
N PHE A 12 5.64 10.17 0.59
CA PHE A 12 5.97 10.75 -0.70
C PHE A 12 5.05 10.18 -1.77
N ARG A 13 4.36 11.07 -2.48
CA ARG A 13 3.55 10.71 -3.63
C ARG A 13 4.39 10.78 -4.89
N LEU A 14 4.46 9.66 -5.62
CA LEU A 14 5.01 9.64 -6.98
C LEU A 14 3.88 9.82 -8.01
N PRO A 15 4.19 10.33 -9.21
CA PRO A 15 3.25 10.32 -10.32
C PRO A 15 2.71 8.91 -10.57
N PRO A 16 1.44 8.76 -10.98
CA PRO A 16 0.90 7.45 -11.31
C PRO A 16 1.72 6.81 -12.45
N PRO A 17 1.90 5.48 -12.41
CA PRO A 17 2.49 4.77 -13.55
C PRO A 17 1.62 4.98 -14.80
N ALA A 18 2.25 4.96 -15.98
CA ALA A 18 1.51 4.94 -17.23
C ALA A 18 0.64 3.67 -17.30
N LYS A 19 -0.58 3.78 -17.85
CA LYS A 19 -1.62 2.74 -17.81
C LYS A 19 -1.19 1.38 -18.38
N ASP A 20 -0.12 1.35 -19.16
CA ASP A 20 0.34 0.19 -19.93
C ASP A 20 1.64 -0.43 -19.37
N VAL A 21 2.11 0.01 -18.19
CA VAL A 21 3.36 -0.46 -17.58
C VAL A 21 3.06 -1.39 -16.40
N PRO A 22 3.69 -2.58 -16.30
CA PRO A 22 3.57 -3.45 -15.13
C PRO A 22 3.89 -2.70 -13.83
N ASP A 23 3.26 -3.09 -12.71
CA ASP A 23 3.35 -2.30 -11.49
C ASP A 23 4.78 -2.33 -10.98
N LYS A 24 5.38 -1.16 -10.93
CA LYS A 24 6.69 -0.92 -10.38
C LYS A 24 6.58 -0.07 -9.13
N SER A 25 5.44 0.00 -8.44
CA SER A 25 5.27 0.86 -7.27
C SER A 25 6.31 0.58 -6.20
N LEU A 26 6.55 -0.71 -5.88
CA LEU A 26 7.64 -1.10 -4.98
C LEU A 26 9.01 -0.66 -5.53
N ALA A 27 9.30 -1.01 -6.79
CA ALA A 27 10.57 -0.67 -7.43
C ALA A 27 10.80 0.85 -7.55
N ALA A 28 9.75 1.64 -7.73
CA ALA A 28 9.77 3.09 -7.85
C ALA A 28 10.07 3.74 -6.50
N CYS A 29 9.48 3.23 -5.41
CA CYS A 29 9.87 3.66 -4.07
C CYS A 29 11.31 3.25 -3.76
N GLN A 30 11.70 2.01 -4.08
CA GLN A 30 13.06 1.52 -3.86
C GLN A 30 14.10 2.31 -4.67
N ALA A 31 13.78 2.73 -5.90
CA ALA A 31 14.65 3.54 -6.74
C ALA A 31 15.02 4.90 -6.12
N ILE A 32 14.20 5.40 -5.19
CA ILE A 32 14.48 6.63 -4.43
C ILE A 32 14.86 6.34 -2.97
N GLY A 33 15.24 5.10 -2.64
CA GLY A 33 15.65 4.69 -1.31
C GLY A 33 14.52 4.64 -0.28
N LEU A 34 13.27 4.60 -0.73
CA LEU A 34 12.08 4.51 0.11
C LEU A 34 11.44 3.13 0.00
N ARG A 35 10.51 2.82 0.90
CA ARG A 35 9.64 1.64 0.78
C ARG A 35 8.25 2.04 0.34
N LEU A 36 7.49 1.09 -0.17
CA LEU A 36 6.07 1.30 -0.40
C LEU A 36 5.33 1.39 0.94
N VAL A 37 4.25 2.17 1.02
CA VAL A 37 3.54 2.42 2.29
C VAL A 37 3.04 1.13 2.94
N GLN A 38 3.36 0.92 4.21
CA GLN A 38 2.96 -0.28 4.96
C GLN A 38 1.72 -0.01 5.83
N MET A 39 1.04 -1.09 6.25
CA MET A 39 0.03 -1.02 7.32
C MET A 39 0.61 -1.58 8.62
N PRO A 40 0.20 -1.08 9.79
CA PRO A 40 -0.65 0.09 10.03
C PRO A 40 0.20 1.38 10.07
N THR A 41 0.32 2.12 8.97
CA THR A 41 0.81 3.51 9.03
C THR A 41 -0.31 4.41 9.56
N VAL A 42 0.02 5.38 10.41
CA VAL A 42 -0.94 6.23 11.14
C VAL A 42 -2.01 6.77 10.19
N LEU A 43 -3.24 6.30 10.38
CA LEU A 43 -4.42 6.56 9.54
C LEU A 43 -4.66 8.05 9.26
N LYS A 44 -4.26 8.95 10.18
CA LYS A 44 -4.51 10.40 10.07
C LYS A 44 -3.79 11.05 8.88
N ASP A 45 -2.53 10.72 8.63
CA ASP A 45 -1.80 11.30 7.49
C ASP A 45 -2.08 10.51 6.20
N LEU A 46 -2.51 9.26 6.35
CA LEU A 46 -3.09 8.48 5.27
C LEU A 46 -4.41 9.07 4.76
N VAL A 47 -5.26 9.67 5.61
CA VAL A 47 -6.52 10.34 5.21
C VAL A 47 -6.27 11.42 4.15
N ALA A 48 -5.20 12.20 4.30
CA ALA A 48 -4.82 13.24 3.34
C ALA A 48 -4.45 12.67 1.97
N VAL A 49 -3.88 11.46 1.92
CA VAL A 49 -3.52 10.75 0.69
C VAL A 49 -4.70 9.94 0.13
N GLN A 50 -5.50 9.32 1.00
CA GLN A 50 -6.68 8.49 0.69
C GLN A 50 -7.82 9.29 0.09
N SER A 51 -7.96 10.57 0.44
CA SER A 51 -8.92 11.47 -0.18
C SER A 51 -8.60 11.80 -1.65
N GLN A 52 -7.41 11.46 -2.15
CA GLN A 52 -6.92 11.84 -3.47
C GLN A 52 -7.00 10.73 -4.53
N GLY A 53 -7.53 9.56 -4.18
CA GLY A 53 -7.76 8.47 -5.12
C GLY A 53 -7.39 7.09 -4.58
N GLN A 54 -7.28 6.13 -5.49
CA GLN A 54 -6.88 4.77 -5.16
C GLN A 54 -5.35 4.66 -5.09
N PHE A 55 -4.84 3.97 -4.09
CA PHE A 55 -3.44 3.54 -4.05
C PHE A 55 -3.30 2.23 -3.30
N CYS A 56 -2.15 1.60 -3.46
CA CYS A 56 -1.89 0.29 -2.92
C CYS A 56 -0.84 0.30 -1.80
N TYR A 57 -0.95 -0.68 -0.91
CA TYR A 57 -0.02 -0.89 0.20
C TYR A 57 1.03 -1.94 -0.15
N ASP A 58 2.14 -1.91 0.58
CA ASP A 58 3.14 -2.98 0.65
C ASP A 58 2.60 -4.14 1.49
N LEU A 59 1.50 -4.74 1.02
CA LEU A 59 0.77 -5.75 1.74
C LEU A 59 0.12 -6.73 0.75
N LYS A 60 0.43 -8.01 0.93
CA LYS A 60 -0.18 -9.12 0.21
C LYS A 60 -0.41 -10.32 1.13
N ARG A 61 -1.29 -11.22 0.72
CA ARG A 61 -1.41 -12.58 1.26
C ARG A 61 -1.83 -13.54 0.17
N THR A 62 -1.49 -14.82 0.34
CA THR A 62 -1.80 -15.86 -0.65
C THR A 62 -3.16 -16.50 -0.46
N SER A 63 -3.73 -16.44 0.75
CA SER A 63 -5.09 -16.89 1.05
C SER A 63 -5.63 -16.20 2.32
N GLU A 64 -6.90 -16.42 2.65
CA GLU A 64 -7.51 -15.88 3.89
C GLU A 64 -6.83 -16.36 5.17
N THR A 65 -6.26 -17.57 5.15
CA THR A 65 -5.62 -18.20 6.31
C THR A 65 -4.13 -17.95 6.40
N ASP A 66 -3.51 -17.44 5.34
CA ASP A 66 -2.08 -17.17 5.30
C ASP A 66 -1.74 -15.84 5.99
N PRO A 67 -0.54 -15.74 6.59
CA PRO A 67 -0.08 -14.48 7.16
C PRO A 67 0.09 -13.40 6.08
N PHE A 68 -0.04 -12.15 6.51
CA PHE A 68 0.28 -11.02 5.66
C PHE A 68 1.79 -10.89 5.48
N THR A 69 2.17 -10.55 4.26
CA THR A 69 3.57 -10.28 3.88
C THR A 69 3.67 -8.99 3.09
N THR A 70 4.85 -8.38 3.07
CA THR A 70 5.18 -7.33 2.12
C THR A 70 5.22 -7.89 0.71
N MET A 71 5.30 -7.02 -0.29
CA MET A 71 5.48 -7.44 -1.68
C MET A 71 6.78 -8.23 -1.88
N SER A 72 7.81 -7.95 -1.07
CA SER A 72 9.09 -8.70 -1.04
C SER A 72 9.06 -9.99 -0.22
N GLY A 73 8.01 -10.25 0.56
CA GLY A 73 7.83 -11.48 1.34
C GLY A 73 8.18 -11.37 2.83
N GLU A 74 8.49 -10.18 3.32
CA GLU A 74 8.73 -9.96 4.76
C GLU A 74 7.41 -10.06 5.53
N PRO A 75 7.37 -10.65 6.74
CA PRO A 75 6.15 -10.69 7.55
C PRO A 75 5.64 -9.29 7.91
N VAL A 76 4.31 -9.10 7.89
CA VAL A 76 3.67 -7.85 8.33
C VAL A 76 2.62 -8.15 9.40
N ASP A 77 2.69 -7.45 10.53
CA ASP A 77 1.60 -7.44 11.50
C ASP A 77 0.47 -6.53 11.02
N ALA A 78 -0.55 -7.12 10.42
CA ALA A 78 -1.76 -6.44 9.97
C ALA A 78 -2.96 -6.70 10.90
N SER A 79 -2.73 -6.97 12.19
CA SER A 79 -3.79 -7.28 13.17
C SER A 79 -4.88 -6.21 13.28
N LEU A 80 -4.56 -4.95 12.98
CA LEU A 80 -5.51 -3.82 13.00
C LEU A 80 -6.26 -3.60 11.68
N LEU A 81 -5.96 -4.39 10.65
CA LEU A 81 -6.56 -4.25 9.33
C LEU A 81 -7.97 -4.85 9.29
N VAL A 82 -8.97 -3.98 9.24
CA VAL A 82 -10.38 -4.38 9.08
C VAL A 82 -10.78 -4.16 7.63
N ILE A 83 -10.96 -5.24 6.87
CA ILE A 83 -11.41 -5.18 5.48
C ILE A 83 -12.78 -5.83 5.33
N LYS A 84 -13.79 -5.00 5.04
CA LYS A 84 -15.20 -5.40 4.94
C LYS A 84 -15.62 -5.85 3.53
N ASP A 85 -14.64 -6.09 2.65
CA ASP A 85 -14.87 -6.51 1.27
C ASP A 85 -15.15 -8.03 1.17
N ALA A 86 -16.42 -8.40 1.09
CA ALA A 86 -16.84 -9.80 0.98
C ALA A 86 -16.78 -10.36 -0.46
N ALA A 87 -16.53 -9.52 -1.47
CA ALA A 87 -16.65 -9.92 -2.88
C ALA A 87 -15.37 -10.53 -3.46
N ASN A 88 -14.25 -10.43 -2.76
CA ASN A 88 -12.90 -10.65 -3.29
C ASN A 88 -12.07 -11.63 -2.43
N LEU A 89 -12.73 -12.56 -1.75
CA LEU A 89 -12.10 -13.52 -0.83
C LEU A 89 -11.33 -14.64 -1.56
N ASP A 90 -11.65 -14.89 -2.82
CA ASP A 90 -11.09 -15.94 -3.67
C ASP A 90 -9.88 -15.49 -4.50
N LEU A 91 -9.57 -14.19 -4.50
CA LEU A 91 -8.40 -13.65 -5.19
C LEU A 91 -7.12 -14.28 -4.64
N THR A 92 -6.21 -14.67 -5.53
CA THR A 92 -4.94 -15.29 -5.16
C THR A 92 -3.85 -14.90 -6.16
N PRO A 93 -2.74 -14.26 -5.75
CA PRO A 93 -2.54 -13.64 -4.44
C PRO A 93 -3.39 -12.36 -4.26
N GLN A 94 -3.79 -12.12 -3.02
CA GLN A 94 -4.53 -10.92 -2.61
C GLN A 94 -3.55 -9.80 -2.29
N CYS A 95 -3.79 -8.64 -2.87
CA CYS A 95 -3.13 -7.39 -2.52
C CYS A 95 -4.15 -6.40 -1.95
N PHE A 96 -3.65 -5.42 -1.21
CA PHE A 96 -4.51 -4.49 -0.48
C PHE A 96 -4.31 -3.06 -0.99
N ALA A 97 -5.45 -2.40 -1.20
CA ALA A 97 -5.53 -1.03 -1.66
C ALA A 97 -6.56 -0.27 -0.86
N THR A 98 -6.60 1.05 -1.04
CA THR A 98 -7.62 1.92 -0.46
C THR A 98 -8.18 2.84 -1.51
N LEU A 99 -9.47 3.16 -1.42
CA LEU A 99 -10.14 4.20 -2.19
C LEU A 99 -10.99 5.03 -1.23
N TYR A 100 -10.76 6.34 -1.15
CA TYR A 100 -11.54 7.27 -0.30
C TYR A 100 -11.75 6.77 1.13
N LEU A 101 -10.68 6.28 1.79
CA LEU A 101 -10.63 5.72 3.16
C LEU A 101 -11.09 4.26 3.30
N TRP A 102 -11.58 3.63 2.25
CA TRP A 102 -12.06 2.25 2.31
C TRP A 102 -10.96 1.29 1.86
N PRO A 103 -10.34 0.51 2.78
CA PRO A 103 -9.43 -0.55 2.38
C PRO A 103 -10.22 -1.71 1.75
N PHE A 104 -9.72 -2.30 0.67
CA PHE A 104 -10.35 -3.41 -0.05
C PHE A 104 -9.31 -4.37 -0.62
N ARG A 105 -9.78 -5.56 -1.04
CA ARG A 105 -8.96 -6.63 -1.62
C ARG A 105 -8.95 -6.49 -3.14
N MET A 106 -7.81 -6.76 -3.75
CA MET A 106 -7.71 -6.87 -5.21
C MET A 106 -6.66 -7.91 -5.60
N GLY A 107 -6.73 -8.38 -6.84
CA GLY A 107 -5.72 -9.29 -7.36
C GLY A 107 -4.40 -8.53 -7.50
N CYS A 108 -3.29 -9.11 -7.08
CA CYS A 108 -2.00 -8.44 -7.26
C CYS A 108 -1.66 -8.16 -8.73
N SER A 109 -2.28 -8.86 -9.69
CA SER A 109 -2.16 -8.55 -11.12
C SER A 109 -2.98 -7.31 -11.55
N THR A 110 -4.08 -7.00 -10.87
CA THR A 110 -4.93 -5.82 -11.15
C THR A 110 -4.48 -4.56 -10.41
N TYR A 111 -3.49 -4.72 -9.53
CA TYR A 111 -2.83 -3.71 -8.71
C TYR A 111 -2.39 -2.46 -9.48
N VAL A 112 -2.01 -2.65 -10.76
CA VAL A 112 -1.52 -1.62 -11.68
C VAL A 112 -2.63 -0.67 -12.16
N VAL A 113 -3.74 -1.26 -12.60
CA VAL A 113 -4.63 -0.62 -13.58
C VAL A 113 -5.47 0.49 -12.93
N HIS A 114 -5.60 0.43 -11.61
CA HIS A 114 -6.49 1.29 -10.85
C HIS A 114 -5.76 2.18 -9.83
N SER A 115 -4.43 2.11 -9.72
CA SER A 115 -3.70 2.96 -8.78
C SER A 115 -3.52 4.37 -9.33
N HIS A 116 -4.13 5.36 -8.68
CA HIS A 116 -4.02 6.79 -9.02
C HIS A 116 -2.73 7.43 -8.49
N ALA A 117 -1.98 6.73 -7.64
CA ALA A 117 -0.71 7.18 -7.10
C ALA A 117 0.12 6.03 -6.52
N THR A 118 1.43 6.09 -6.67
CA THR A 118 2.36 5.31 -5.85
C THR A 118 2.70 6.12 -4.59
N VAL A 119 2.50 5.53 -3.42
CA VAL A 119 2.73 6.17 -2.11
C VAL A 119 3.92 5.50 -1.43
N CYS A 120 5.03 6.22 -1.35
CA CYS A 120 6.25 5.76 -0.71
C CYS A 120 6.36 6.29 0.71
N GLN A 121 6.84 5.46 1.63
CA GLN A 121 7.10 5.79 3.01
C GLN A 121 8.60 5.82 3.26
N TYR A 122 9.08 6.91 3.83
CA TYR A 122 10.37 6.99 4.47
C TYR A 122 10.18 6.72 5.96
N SER A 123 10.92 5.74 6.48
CA SER A 123 11.03 5.52 7.92
C SER A 123 12.45 5.84 8.35
N PRO A 124 12.68 6.93 9.10
CA PRO A 124 14.01 7.26 9.58
C PRO A 124 14.53 6.12 10.47
N PRO A 125 15.86 5.86 10.46
CA PRO A 125 16.43 4.94 11.43
C PRO A 125 16.15 5.46 12.84
N THR A 126 15.57 4.61 13.67
CA THR A 126 15.44 4.84 15.11
C THR A 126 16.84 4.84 15.71
N PHE A 127 17.32 6.01 16.13
CA PHE A 127 18.55 6.15 16.90
C PHE A 127 18.32 5.81 18.38
#